data_AF-A0A8S8XLW2-F1
#
_entry.id   AF-A0A8S8XLW2-F1
#
_cell.length_a   1.000
_cell.length_b   1.000
_cell.length_c   1.000
_cell.angle_alpha   90.00
_cell.angle_beta   90.00
_cell.angle_gamma   90.00
#
_symmetry.space_group_name_H-M   'P 1'
#
loop_
_entity.id
_entity.type
_entity.pdbx_description
1 polymer ?
#
loop_
_entity_poly.entity_id
_entity_poly.type
_entity_poly.pdbx_seq_one_letter_code
_entity_poly.pdbx_strand_id
1 'polypeptide(L)'
;MPDFEQRASLTLNNSGRYEDRWVTLEFDPESPCIWTKGITRIECPVRHGEGRFVMPSTTDLDNLDQNNQIVTRYVDPSTEPGKGMTDDSLPFPICPNGSIRNIAGICDPTGLVFGLMPHPEAAYATFLHPHHTRGEVSDELLTDAMQIFRNAVDYAKANL
;
A
#
# COMPACT_ATOMS: atom_id res chain seq x y z
N MET A 1 -11.33 6.61 -24.71
CA MET A 1 -10.34 7.68 -24.47
C MET A 1 -10.45 8.04 -23.00
N PRO A 2 -9.34 8.13 -22.25
CA PRO A 2 -9.40 8.69 -20.90
C PRO A 2 -9.94 10.14 -20.99
N ASP A 3 -10.77 10.53 -20.03
CA ASP A 3 -11.35 11.87 -19.97
C ASP A 3 -10.38 12.93 -19.43
N PHE A 4 -9.24 12.49 -18.87
CA PHE A 4 -8.21 13.32 -18.23
C PHE A 4 -8.74 14.19 -17.08
N GLU A 5 -9.88 13.84 -16.49
CA GLU A 5 -10.40 14.52 -15.31
C GLU A 5 -9.66 14.04 -14.06
N GLN A 6 -9.04 14.99 -13.35
CA GLN A 6 -8.39 14.70 -12.08
C GLN A 6 -9.43 14.43 -10.99
N ARG A 7 -9.55 13.18 -10.55
CA ARG A 7 -10.49 12.77 -9.49
C ARG A 7 -9.84 12.62 -8.12
N ALA A 8 -8.55 12.36 -8.08
CA ALA A 8 -7.78 12.21 -6.85
C ALA A 8 -6.42 12.93 -6.95
N SER A 9 -5.79 13.15 -5.80
CA SER A 9 -4.44 13.69 -5.72
C SER A 9 -3.68 13.10 -4.54
N LEU A 10 -2.36 13.19 -4.63
CA LEU A 10 -1.50 13.18 -3.46
C LEU A 10 -1.23 14.62 -3.06
N THR A 11 -1.13 14.90 -1.77
CA THR A 11 -0.88 16.25 -1.22
C THR A 11 -0.05 16.15 0.05
N LEU A 12 0.30 17.32 0.63
CA LEU A 12 1.07 17.43 1.85
C LEU A 12 0.51 16.53 2.97
N ASN A 13 1.41 15.84 3.66
CA ASN A 13 1.09 15.06 4.85
C ASN A 13 0.41 15.96 5.90
N ASN A 14 -0.51 15.40 6.71
CA ASN A 14 -1.10 16.13 7.84
C ASN A 14 -0.05 16.65 8.84
N SER A 15 1.11 15.99 8.95
CA SER A 15 2.22 16.44 9.79
C SER A 15 2.92 17.71 9.27
N GLY A 16 2.72 18.08 8.01
CA GLY A 16 3.45 19.15 7.33
C GLY A 16 4.94 18.87 7.18
N ARG A 17 5.37 17.60 7.30
CA ARG A 17 6.78 17.18 7.30
C ARG A 17 7.02 16.04 6.33
N TYR A 18 8.29 15.89 5.94
CA TYR A 18 8.77 14.68 5.29
C TYR A 18 8.79 13.53 6.30
N GLU A 19 8.24 12.38 5.91
CA GLU A 19 8.19 11.19 6.74
C GLU A 19 9.02 10.07 6.10
N ASP A 20 10.06 9.63 6.81
CA ASP A 20 10.90 8.47 6.48
C ASP A 20 10.80 7.45 7.61
N ARG A 21 10.09 6.35 7.38
CA ARG A 21 9.81 5.34 8.41
C ARG A 21 9.28 4.03 7.82
N TRP A 22 9.24 3.00 8.64
CA TRP A 22 8.54 1.75 8.34
C TRP A 22 7.08 1.84 8.77
N VAL A 23 6.21 1.32 7.91
CA VAL A 23 4.76 1.22 8.14
C VAL A 23 4.30 -0.21 7.86
N THR A 24 3.15 -0.56 8.43
CA THR A 24 2.48 -1.83 8.17
C THR A 24 1.34 -1.62 7.18
N LEU A 25 1.29 -2.46 6.15
CA LEU A 25 0.29 -2.43 5.11
C LEU A 25 -0.48 -3.74 5.10
N GLU A 26 -1.78 -3.65 4.86
CA GLU A 26 -2.62 -4.81 4.57
C GLU A 26 -3.25 -4.64 3.19
N PHE A 27 -3.47 -5.76 2.52
CA PHE A 27 -3.95 -5.82 1.14
C PHE A 27 -5.32 -6.48 1.08
N ASP A 28 -6.19 -5.91 0.26
CA ASP A 28 -7.50 -6.49 -0.01
C ASP A 28 -7.36 -7.76 -0.89
N PRO A 29 -7.71 -8.95 -0.40
CA PRO A 29 -7.62 -10.20 -1.17
C PRO A 29 -8.58 -10.23 -2.37
N GLU A 30 -9.68 -9.49 -2.31
CA GLU A 30 -10.69 -9.43 -3.37
C GLU A 30 -10.35 -8.40 -4.46
N SER A 31 -9.26 -7.64 -4.27
CA SER A 31 -8.81 -6.65 -5.24
C SER A 31 -8.45 -7.30 -6.59
N PRO A 32 -8.83 -6.70 -7.73
CA PRO A 32 -8.41 -7.20 -9.04
C PRO A 32 -6.91 -6.99 -9.30
N CYS A 33 -6.21 -6.22 -8.45
CA CYS A 33 -4.80 -5.89 -8.59
C CYS A 33 -3.94 -7.14 -8.77
N ILE A 34 -3.28 -7.25 -9.93
CA ILE A 34 -2.45 -8.41 -10.26
C ILE A 34 -1.19 -8.46 -9.38
N TRP A 35 -0.73 -7.30 -8.93
CA TRP A 35 0.52 -7.13 -8.19
C TRP A 35 0.46 -7.68 -6.77
N THR A 36 -0.72 -7.75 -6.15
CA THR A 36 -0.86 -8.01 -4.70
C THR A 36 -1.48 -9.37 -4.39
N LYS A 37 -1.61 -10.24 -5.38
CA LYS A 37 -2.15 -11.60 -5.20
C LYS A 37 -1.32 -12.40 -4.21
N GLY A 38 -2.00 -13.04 -3.26
CA GLY A 38 -1.39 -13.88 -2.24
C GLY A 38 -0.65 -13.12 -1.13
N ILE A 39 -0.76 -11.79 -1.08
CA ILE A 39 -0.16 -10.96 -0.04
C ILE A 39 -1.25 -10.55 0.94
N THR A 40 -1.08 -10.85 2.23
CA THR A 40 -2.01 -10.38 3.27
C THR A 40 -1.48 -9.11 3.90
N ARG A 41 -0.25 -9.13 4.42
CA ARG A 41 0.33 -8.02 5.18
C ARG A 41 1.84 -7.95 4.94
N ILE A 42 2.37 -6.74 4.82
CA ILE A 42 3.83 -6.50 4.76
C ILE A 42 4.21 -5.30 5.62
N GLU A 43 5.48 -5.25 6.02
CA GLU A 43 6.13 -4.02 6.46
C GLU A 43 6.92 -3.40 5.31
N CYS A 44 6.83 -2.08 5.18
CA CYS A 44 7.37 -1.36 4.03
C CYS A 44 7.84 0.04 4.43
N PRO A 45 8.96 0.55 3.90
CA PRO A 45 9.36 1.92 4.17
C PRO A 45 8.52 2.92 3.36
N VAL A 46 8.25 4.07 3.95
CA VAL A 46 7.74 5.28 3.30
C VAL A 46 8.82 6.36 3.36
N ARG A 47 8.87 7.23 2.35
CA ARG A 47 9.82 8.35 2.28
C ARG A 47 9.24 9.53 1.47
N HIS A 48 8.24 10.22 2.04
CA HIS A 48 7.44 11.22 1.33
C HIS A 48 7.08 12.45 2.18
N GLY A 49 7.00 13.63 1.54
CA GLY A 49 6.39 14.85 2.11
C GLY A 49 4.95 15.11 1.62
N GLU A 50 4.60 14.51 0.49
CA GLU A 50 3.31 14.68 -0.20
C GLU A 50 2.65 13.32 -0.48
N GLY A 51 2.49 12.49 0.57
CA GLY A 51 1.95 11.14 0.42
C GLY A 51 0.47 11.01 0.76
N ARG A 52 -0.22 12.11 1.11
CA ARG A 52 -1.60 12.06 1.57
C ARG A 52 -2.55 11.92 0.39
N PHE A 53 -3.19 10.76 0.25
CA PHE A 53 -4.23 10.52 -0.75
C PHE A 53 -5.51 11.27 -0.37
N VAL A 54 -6.03 12.04 -1.32
CA VAL A 54 -7.28 12.80 -1.19
C VAL A 54 -8.16 12.60 -2.43
N MET A 55 -9.47 12.52 -2.20
CA MET A 55 -10.49 12.41 -3.24
C MET A 55 -11.72 13.21 -2.81
N PRO A 56 -12.12 14.28 -3.54
CA PRO A 56 -13.24 15.13 -3.12
C PRO A 56 -14.61 14.45 -3.17
N SER A 57 -14.80 13.54 -4.13
CA SER A 57 -16.07 12.85 -4.38
C SER A 57 -16.18 11.61 -3.49
N THR A 58 -17.11 11.63 -2.52
CA THR A 58 -17.40 10.46 -1.69
C THR A 58 -17.98 9.32 -2.53
N THR A 59 -18.81 9.65 -3.53
CA THR A 59 -19.38 8.66 -4.45
C THR A 59 -18.30 7.92 -5.23
N ASP A 60 -17.29 8.62 -5.75
CA ASP A 60 -16.21 7.96 -6.50
C ASP A 60 -15.29 7.15 -5.57
N LEU A 61 -15.08 7.63 -4.34
CA LEU A 61 -14.36 6.87 -3.32
C LEU A 61 -15.09 5.57 -2.94
N ASP A 62 -16.42 5.65 -2.75
CA ASP A 62 -17.26 4.47 -2.49
C ASP A 62 -17.26 3.51 -3.67
N ASN A 63 -17.25 4.02 -4.90
CA ASN A 63 -17.13 3.19 -6.09
C ASN A 63 -15.78 2.46 -6.14
N LEU A 64 -14.67 3.10 -5.76
CA LEU A 64 -13.37 2.43 -5.67
C LEU A 64 -13.40 1.29 -4.64
N ASP A 65 -14.04 1.51 -3.49
CA ASP A 65 -14.16 0.51 -2.43
C ASP A 65 -15.03 -0.68 -2.88
N GLN A 66 -16.22 -0.40 -3.45
CA GLN A 66 -17.14 -1.43 -3.96
C GLN A 66 -16.55 -2.27 -5.09
N ASN A 67 -15.62 -1.70 -5.86
CA ASN A 67 -14.91 -2.39 -6.93
C ASN A 67 -13.59 -3.04 -6.46
N ASN A 68 -13.31 -3.07 -5.15
CA ASN A 68 -12.07 -3.59 -4.55
C ASN A 68 -10.80 -2.93 -5.12
N GLN A 69 -10.90 -1.68 -5.58
CA GLN A 69 -9.80 -0.91 -6.15
C GLN A 69 -8.99 -0.16 -5.08
N ILE A 70 -9.45 -0.15 -3.83
CA ILE A 70 -8.64 0.23 -2.67
C ILE A 70 -7.77 -0.96 -2.28
N VAL A 71 -6.64 -1.09 -2.98
CA VAL A 71 -5.78 -2.28 -2.90
C VAL A 71 -5.13 -2.44 -1.53
N THR A 72 -4.66 -1.35 -0.93
CA THR A 72 -3.93 -1.43 0.33
C THR A 72 -4.12 -0.21 1.21
N ARG A 73 -4.14 -0.45 2.52
CA ARG A 73 -4.28 0.56 3.57
C ARG A 73 -3.14 0.44 4.58
N TYR A 74 -2.77 1.57 5.17
CA TYR A 74 -2.01 1.57 6.43
C TYR A 74 -2.86 0.90 7.51
N VAL A 75 -2.26 0.06 8.33
CA VAL A 75 -2.94 -0.65 9.41
C VAL A 75 -2.14 -0.57 10.71
N ASP A 76 -2.82 -0.70 11.84
CA ASP A 76 -2.16 -0.82 13.14
C ASP A 76 -1.45 -2.19 13.23
N PRO A 77 -0.11 -2.23 13.44
CA PRO A 77 0.65 -3.47 13.52
C PRO A 77 0.20 -4.41 14.65
N SER A 78 -0.49 -3.89 15.68
CA SER A 78 -1.01 -4.71 16.79
C SER A 78 -2.25 -5.53 16.43
N THR A 79 -2.91 -5.24 15.31
CA THR A 79 -4.06 -6.01 14.83
C THR A 79 -3.62 -7.35 14.26
N GLU A 80 -4.50 -8.35 14.27
CA GLU A 80 -4.23 -9.63 13.60
C GLU A 80 -4.11 -9.42 12.07
N PRO A 81 -3.15 -10.06 11.37
CA PRO A 81 -3.05 -9.99 9.92
C PRO A 81 -4.36 -10.37 9.22
N GLY A 82 -4.82 -9.54 8.29
CA GLY A 82 -6.10 -9.72 7.58
C GLY A 82 -7.31 -9.16 8.33
N LYS A 83 -7.09 -8.45 9.46
CA LYS A 83 -8.13 -7.80 10.27
C LYS A 83 -7.83 -6.31 10.53
N GLY A 84 -6.79 -5.76 9.91
CA GLY A 84 -6.32 -4.40 10.19
C GLY A 84 -6.99 -3.31 9.36
N MET A 85 -7.60 -3.66 8.23
CA MET A 85 -8.21 -2.70 7.32
C MET A 85 -9.54 -2.17 7.87
N THR A 86 -9.57 -0.88 8.20
CA THR A 86 -10.78 -0.16 8.63
C THR A 86 -10.88 1.20 7.93
N ASP A 87 -12.07 1.79 7.97
CA ASP A 87 -12.32 3.17 7.52
C ASP A 87 -11.98 4.21 8.60
N ASP A 88 -11.84 3.77 9.86
CA ASP A 88 -11.51 4.64 10.98
C ASP A 88 -10.11 5.22 10.81
N SER A 89 -10.00 6.54 10.90
CA SER A 89 -8.73 7.25 10.73
C SER A 89 -7.70 6.78 11.74
N LEU A 90 -6.58 6.24 11.28
CA LEU A 90 -5.47 5.86 12.14
C LEU A 90 -4.67 7.10 12.57
N PRO A 91 -4.19 7.14 13.82
CA PRO A 91 -3.36 8.24 14.29
C PRO A 91 -1.97 8.18 13.65
N PHE A 92 -1.31 9.33 13.58
CA PHE A 92 0.14 9.37 13.43
C PHE A 92 0.80 8.74 14.67
N PRO A 93 1.84 7.90 14.56
CA PRO A 93 2.64 7.64 13.36
C PRO A 93 2.18 6.50 12.44
N ILE A 94 1.11 5.77 12.81
CA ILE A 94 0.66 4.53 12.14
C ILE A 94 0.25 4.82 10.69
N CYS A 95 -0.65 5.80 10.48
CA CYS A 95 -0.84 6.40 9.17
C CYS A 95 0.04 7.66 9.08
N PRO A 96 1.13 7.65 8.31
CA PRO A 96 2.15 8.72 8.36
C PRO A 96 1.69 10.02 7.71
N ASN A 97 0.78 9.94 6.74
CA ASN A 97 0.34 11.07 5.92
C ASN A 97 -1.09 11.54 6.23
N GLY A 98 -1.91 10.71 6.87
CA GLY A 98 -3.32 11.00 7.14
C GLY A 98 -4.22 10.90 5.91
N SER A 99 -3.94 9.94 5.03
CA SER A 99 -4.76 9.64 3.85
C SER A 99 -6.19 9.25 4.23
N ILE A 100 -7.17 9.64 3.41
CA ILE A 100 -8.56 9.23 3.60
C ILE A 100 -8.68 7.71 3.60
N ARG A 101 -9.49 7.13 4.51
CA ARG A 101 -9.63 5.68 4.75
C ARG A 101 -8.30 4.92 4.91
N ASN A 102 -7.27 5.61 5.40
CA ASN A 102 -5.91 5.06 5.54
C ASN A 102 -5.33 4.51 4.21
N ILE A 103 -5.80 4.99 3.06
CA ILE A 103 -5.40 4.45 1.75
C ILE A 103 -3.91 4.67 1.51
N ALA A 104 -3.20 3.60 1.18
CA ALA A 104 -1.78 3.61 0.80
C ALA A 104 -1.58 3.34 -0.70
N GLY A 105 -2.54 2.66 -1.34
CA GLY A 105 -2.48 2.39 -2.78
C GLY A 105 -3.83 1.94 -3.37
N ILE A 106 -4.01 2.24 -4.66
CA ILE A 106 -5.21 1.94 -5.45
C ILE A 106 -4.83 1.39 -6.82
N CYS A 107 -5.71 0.64 -7.47
CA CYS A 107 -5.50 0.18 -8.85
C CYS A 107 -6.60 0.67 -9.81
N ASP A 108 -6.29 0.60 -11.10
CA ASP A 108 -7.29 0.79 -12.15
C ASP A 108 -8.28 -0.40 -12.21
N PRO A 109 -9.41 -0.28 -12.94
CA PRO A 109 -10.42 -1.34 -13.01
C PRO A 109 -9.91 -2.66 -13.60
N THR A 110 -8.83 -2.63 -14.40
CA THR A 110 -8.22 -3.87 -14.93
C THR A 110 -7.31 -4.56 -13.92
N GLY A 111 -6.90 -3.86 -12.86
CA GLY A 111 -5.92 -4.34 -11.87
C GLY A 111 -4.47 -4.37 -12.39
N LEU A 112 -4.21 -3.91 -13.61
CA LEU A 112 -2.89 -3.93 -14.23
C LEU A 112 -2.03 -2.73 -13.79
N VAL A 113 -2.65 -1.58 -13.55
CA VAL A 113 -1.97 -0.36 -13.10
C VAL A 113 -2.23 -0.18 -11.61
N PHE A 114 -1.16 -0.25 -10.81
CA PHE A 114 -1.21 -0.10 -9.37
C PHE A 114 -0.40 1.12 -8.93
N GLY A 115 -1.05 2.06 -8.25
CA GLY A 115 -0.41 3.20 -7.60
C GLY A 115 -0.20 2.90 -6.12
N LEU A 116 1.04 3.05 -5.64
CA LEU A 116 1.43 2.77 -4.26
C LEU A 116 2.38 3.84 -3.74
N MET A 117 2.14 4.32 -2.53
CA MET A 117 3.02 5.29 -1.85
C MET A 117 4.21 4.65 -1.11
N PRO A 118 4.03 3.59 -0.31
CA PRO A 118 5.14 2.82 0.26
C PRO A 118 6.06 2.19 -0.80
N HIS A 119 7.28 1.86 -0.41
CA HIS A 119 8.37 1.45 -1.30
C HIS A 119 8.76 -0.03 -1.14
N PRO A 120 8.00 -0.98 -1.72
CA PRO A 120 8.28 -2.41 -1.60
C PRO A 120 9.61 -2.82 -2.25
N GLU A 121 10.12 -2.03 -3.20
CA GLU A 121 11.44 -2.21 -3.79
C GLU A 121 12.59 -1.91 -2.80
N ALA A 122 12.29 -1.23 -1.69
CA ALA A 122 13.21 -1.03 -0.57
C ALA A 122 12.91 -1.96 0.61
N ALA A 123 11.98 -2.91 0.45
CA ALA A 123 11.61 -3.89 1.48
C ALA A 123 11.79 -5.34 1.04
N TYR A 124 12.11 -5.63 -0.24
CA TYR A 124 12.07 -7.00 -0.79
C TYR A 124 13.02 -8.01 -0.15
N ALA A 125 14.07 -7.54 0.54
CA ALA A 125 15.08 -8.38 1.17
C ALA A 125 15.24 -8.00 2.63
N THR A 126 15.40 -9.02 3.47
CA THR A 126 15.48 -8.88 4.93
C THR A 126 16.61 -7.96 5.37
N PHE A 127 17.76 -7.99 4.68
CA PHE A 127 18.91 -7.16 5.04
C PHE A 127 18.68 -5.65 4.82
N LEU A 128 17.60 -5.26 4.13
CA LEU A 128 17.19 -3.86 3.98
C LEU A 128 16.43 -3.34 5.21
N HIS A 129 15.92 -4.24 6.06
CA HIS A 129 15.19 -3.86 7.26
C HIS A 129 16.14 -3.29 8.33
N PRO A 130 15.80 -2.16 9.01
CA PRO A 130 16.67 -1.51 10.00
C PRO A 130 16.93 -2.37 11.25
N HIS A 131 16.14 -3.42 11.45
CA HIS A 131 16.30 -4.38 12.54
C HIS A 131 17.02 -5.67 12.12
N HIS A 132 17.47 -5.79 10.87
CA HIS A 132 18.17 -6.99 10.38
C HIS A 132 19.35 -7.40 11.26
N THR A 133 20.25 -6.46 11.55
CA THR A 133 21.45 -6.73 12.35
C THR A 133 21.15 -6.92 13.84
N ARG A 134 19.89 -6.75 14.27
CA ARG A 134 19.43 -6.97 15.64
C ARG A 134 18.86 -8.37 15.85
N GLY A 135 18.66 -9.15 14.78
CA GLY A 135 18.04 -10.48 14.85
C GLY A 135 16.56 -10.46 15.20
N GLU A 136 15.87 -9.35 14.93
CA GLU A 136 14.45 -9.13 15.25
C GLU A 136 13.53 -9.37 14.02
N VAL A 137 14.09 -9.84 12.91
CA VAL A 137 13.37 -10.16 11.66
C VAL A 137 13.67 -11.59 11.25
N SER A 138 12.89 -12.11 10.30
CA SER A 138 13.09 -13.45 9.71
C SER A 138 14.53 -13.68 9.24
N ASP A 139 15.02 -14.91 9.36
CA ASP A 139 16.31 -15.33 8.78
C ASP A 139 16.22 -15.59 7.26
N GLU A 140 15.02 -15.58 6.69
CA GLU A 140 14.83 -15.69 5.24
C GLU A 140 15.47 -14.51 4.50
N LEU A 141 16.03 -14.75 3.31
CA LEU A 141 16.67 -13.69 2.52
C LEU A 141 15.65 -12.67 1.97
N LEU A 142 14.49 -13.17 1.55
CA LEU A 142 13.46 -12.40 0.86
C LEU A 142 12.26 -12.22 1.79
N THR A 143 11.66 -11.05 1.74
CA THR A 143 10.43 -10.75 2.50
C THR A 143 9.20 -10.95 1.62
N ASP A 144 8.01 -10.88 2.23
CA ASP A 144 6.74 -10.91 1.51
C ASP A 144 6.58 -9.78 0.48
N ALA A 145 7.30 -8.66 0.64
CA ALA A 145 7.31 -7.59 -0.35
C ALA A 145 7.85 -8.05 -1.72
N MET A 146 8.70 -9.09 -1.75
CA MET A 146 9.18 -9.69 -2.99
C MET A 146 8.04 -10.29 -3.84
N GLN A 147 6.94 -10.71 -3.20
CA GLN A 147 5.81 -11.32 -3.90
C GLN A 147 5.18 -10.38 -4.93
N ILE A 148 5.24 -9.06 -4.69
CA ILE A 148 4.77 -8.04 -5.66
C ILE A 148 5.47 -8.18 -7.01
N PHE A 149 6.78 -8.37 -7.00
CA PHE A 149 7.58 -8.49 -8.22
C PHE A 149 7.44 -9.86 -8.88
N ARG A 150 7.27 -10.92 -8.09
CA ARG A 150 6.97 -12.27 -8.60
C ARG A 150 5.65 -12.28 -9.36
N ASN A 151 4.61 -11.67 -8.78
CA ASN A 151 3.30 -11.55 -9.41
C ASN A 151 3.37 -10.86 -10.78
N ALA A 152 4.19 -9.81 -10.91
CA ALA A 152 4.41 -9.12 -12.19
C ALA A 152 5.03 -10.04 -13.25
N VAL A 153 6.06 -10.82 -12.86
CA VAL A 153 6.72 -11.79 -13.75
C VAL A 153 5.77 -12.90 -14.15
N ASP A 154 5.01 -13.44 -13.21
CA ASP A 154 4.07 -14.53 -13.47
C ASP A 154 2.91 -14.09 -14.37
N TYR A 155 2.40 -12.87 -14.15
CA TYR A 155 1.41 -12.26 -15.04
C TYR A 155 1.96 -12.09 -16.46
N ALA A 156 3.18 -11.56 -16.61
CA ALA A 156 3.80 -11.38 -17.92
C ALA A 156 3.99 -12.73 -18.65
N LYS A 157 4.45 -13.78 -17.96
CA LYS A 157 4.60 -15.12 -18.54
C LYS A 157 3.27 -15.75 -18.99
N ALA A 158 2.17 -15.43 -18.31
CA ALA A 158 0.87 -16.00 -18.62
C ALA A 158 0.14 -15.26 -19.76
N ASN A 159 0.59 -14.05 -20.13
CA ASN A 159 -0.12 -13.14 -21.05
C ASN A 159 0.73 -12.65 -22.24
N LEU A 160 1.98 -13.12 -22.36
CA LEU A 160 2.91 -12.85 -23.48
C LEU A 160 3.33 -14.15 -24.15
#